data_AF-A0A6P7T6M5-F1
#
_entry.id   AF-A0A6P7T6M5-F1
#
_cell.length_a   1.000
_cell.length_b   1.000
_cell.length_c   1.000
_cell.angle_alpha   90.00
_cell.angle_beta   90.00
_cell.angle_gamma   90.00
#
_symmetry.space_group_name_H-M   'P 1'
#
loop_
_entity.id
_entity.type
_entity.pdbx_description
1 polymer ?
#
loop_
_entity_poly.entity_id
_entity_poly.type
_entity_poly.pdbx_seq_one_letter_code
_entity_poly.pdbx_strand_id
1 'polypeptide(L)'
;MHPIATLILSSEVFHAMTHSMVLFRLRLLPRKDLVQVNYYFVFDLLSVFFASFLVLQRLQWLACIQMAQHLYYIVFWNKTSLAKKIISWSSLDWIKSKYNEKWEFDNILGTAFDLAVHISFSYLLSKTLTFTEIVVGVAMASFLLNYVMFSKKFAWSNPQNIPAWVQKRIQPLGPWWN
;
A
#
# COMPACT_ATOMS: atom_id res chain seq x y z
N MET A 1 -22.30 1.22 -19.18
CA MET A 1 -21.53 1.38 -17.94
C MET A 1 -20.98 0.03 -17.50
N HIS A 2 -19.70 -0.05 -17.16
CA HIS A 2 -18.98 -1.22 -16.67
C HIS A 2 -18.70 -1.03 -15.17
N PRO A 3 -19.70 -1.22 -14.30
CA PRO A 3 -19.59 -0.90 -12.88
C PRO A 3 -18.48 -1.69 -12.20
N ILE A 4 -18.32 -2.97 -12.55
CA ILE A 4 -17.29 -3.85 -11.98
C ILE A 4 -15.88 -3.34 -12.32
N ALA A 5 -15.61 -3.06 -13.59
CA ALA A 5 -14.32 -2.54 -14.02
C ALA A 5 -14.01 -1.15 -13.44
N THR A 6 -15.04 -0.31 -13.25
CA THR A 6 -14.91 1.00 -12.58
C THR A 6 -14.53 0.85 -11.10
N LEU A 7 -15.15 -0.09 -10.39
CA LEU A 7 -14.81 -0.41 -8.99
C LEU A 7 -13.38 -0.94 -8.87
N ILE A 8 -12.97 -1.82 -9.78
CA ILE A 8 -11.62 -2.37 -9.78
C ILE A 8 -10.61 -1.25 -10.10
N LEU A 9 -10.87 -0.38 -11.07
CA LEU A 9 -10.05 0.80 -11.33
C LEU A 9 -9.91 1.67 -10.07
N SER A 10 -11.02 1.92 -9.35
CA SER A 10 -10.98 2.66 -8.09
C SER A 10 -10.06 1.98 -7.06
N SER A 11 -10.05 0.66 -6.99
CA SER A 11 -9.17 -0.09 -6.09
C SER A 11 -7.70 0.04 -6.50
N GLU A 12 -7.38 -0.18 -7.78
CA GLU A 12 -6.01 -0.07 -8.31
C GLU A 12 -5.44 1.34 -8.10
N VAL A 13 -6.23 2.39 -8.35
CA VAL A 13 -5.83 3.78 -8.11
C VAL A 13 -5.61 4.04 -6.62
N PHE A 14 -6.49 3.53 -5.75
CA PHE A 14 -6.32 3.66 -4.30
C PHE A 14 -5.02 3.00 -3.82
N HIS A 15 -4.70 1.80 -4.28
CA HIS A 15 -3.47 1.10 -3.94
C HIS A 15 -2.24 1.83 -4.50
N ALA A 16 -2.26 2.26 -5.76
CA ALA A 16 -1.18 3.04 -6.36
C ALA A 16 -0.89 4.32 -5.56
N MET A 17 -1.92 5.07 -5.15
CA MET A 17 -1.75 6.29 -4.35
C MET A 17 -1.23 5.96 -2.93
N THR A 18 -1.73 4.91 -2.30
CA THR A 18 -1.30 4.47 -0.97
C THR A 18 0.17 4.04 -0.97
N HIS A 19 0.57 3.17 -1.91
CA HIS A 19 1.95 2.72 -2.07
C HIS A 19 2.88 3.88 -2.41
N SER A 20 2.46 4.83 -3.26
CA SER A 20 3.22 6.06 -3.50
C SER A 20 3.46 6.84 -2.21
N MET A 21 2.44 7.01 -1.37
CA MET A 21 2.58 7.74 -0.10
C MET A 21 3.53 7.05 0.87
N VAL A 22 3.55 5.71 0.91
CA VAL A 22 4.48 4.95 1.75
C VAL A 22 5.90 5.02 1.18
N LEU A 23 6.07 4.76 -0.11
CA LEU A 23 7.37 4.77 -0.81
C LEU A 23 8.08 6.12 -0.67
N PHE A 24 7.35 7.22 -0.87
CA PHE A 24 7.88 8.58 -0.76
C PHE A 24 7.78 9.15 0.66
N ARG A 25 7.42 8.34 1.66
CA ARG A 25 7.34 8.73 3.08
C ARG A 25 6.44 9.95 3.31
N LEU A 26 5.36 10.09 2.54
CA LEU A 26 4.40 11.19 2.65
C LEU A 26 3.38 10.95 3.77
N ARG A 27 2.97 9.69 3.96
CA ARG A 27 2.06 9.25 5.03
C ARG A 27 2.48 7.88 5.51
N LEU A 28 2.75 7.76 6.80
CA LEU A 28 3.16 6.51 7.44
C LEU A 28 2.36 6.27 8.73
N LEU A 29 2.29 5.01 9.17
CA LEU A 29 1.71 4.63 10.45
C LEU A 29 2.81 4.39 11.49
N PRO A 30 2.50 4.52 12.80
CA PRO A 30 3.33 3.92 13.83
C PRO A 30 3.39 2.40 13.63
N ARG A 31 4.55 1.80 13.91
CA ARG A 31 4.82 0.38 13.70
C ARG A 31 3.77 -0.51 14.37
N LYS A 32 3.39 -0.17 15.60
CA LYS A 32 2.41 -0.92 16.39
C LYS A 32 1.04 -0.99 15.72
N ASP A 33 0.66 0.07 15.01
CA ASP A 33 -0.61 0.16 14.30
C ASP A 33 -0.47 -0.58 12.96
N LEU A 34 0.66 -0.42 12.26
CA LEU A 34 0.94 -1.08 10.97
C LEU A 34 0.95 -2.63 11.06
N VAL A 35 1.37 -3.18 12.20
CA VAL A 35 1.28 -4.63 12.46
C VAL A 35 -0.16 -5.16 12.37
N GLN A 36 -1.16 -4.32 12.65
CA GLN A 36 -2.58 -4.71 12.65
C GLN A 36 -3.24 -4.61 11.27
N VAL A 37 -2.53 -4.08 10.27
CA VAL A 37 -3.06 -3.81 8.93
C VAL A 37 -2.80 -4.98 7.98
N ASN A 38 -2.56 -6.20 8.48
CA ASN A 38 -2.27 -7.37 7.65
C ASN A 38 -3.38 -7.71 6.64
N TYR A 39 -4.64 -7.45 7.00
CA TYR A 39 -5.78 -7.68 6.11
C TYR A 39 -5.78 -6.77 4.87
N TYR A 40 -5.05 -5.66 4.87
CA TYR A 40 -4.87 -4.82 3.68
C TYR A 40 -4.29 -5.61 2.51
N PHE A 41 -3.34 -6.52 2.77
CA PHE A 41 -2.72 -7.33 1.72
C PHE A 41 -3.71 -8.27 1.03
N VAL A 42 -4.82 -8.63 1.68
CA VAL A 42 -5.90 -9.41 1.05
C VAL A 42 -6.65 -8.56 0.03
N PHE A 43 -7.00 -7.32 0.37
CA PHE A 43 -7.68 -6.41 -0.55
C PHE A 43 -6.81 -6.06 -1.75
N ASP A 44 -5.53 -5.79 -1.49
CA ASP A 44 -4.52 -5.49 -2.50
C ASP A 44 -4.35 -6.69 -3.48
N LEU A 45 -4.16 -7.90 -2.94
CA LEU A 45 -4.12 -9.14 -3.74
C LEU A 45 -5.38 -9.35 -4.59
N LEU A 46 -6.57 -9.17 -3.99
CA LEU A 46 -7.84 -9.36 -4.69
C LEU A 46 -8.02 -8.34 -5.81
N SER A 47 -7.58 -7.10 -5.62
CA SER A 47 -7.68 -6.06 -6.66
C SER A 47 -6.94 -6.48 -7.93
N VAL A 48 -5.68 -6.91 -7.79
CA VAL A 48 -4.83 -7.38 -8.88
C VAL A 48 -5.39 -8.65 -9.51
N PHE A 49 -5.90 -9.59 -8.71
CA PHE A 49 -6.55 -10.79 -9.22
C PHE A 49 -7.75 -10.45 -10.10
N PHE A 50 -8.66 -9.60 -9.62
CA PHE A 50 -9.86 -9.21 -10.36
C PHE A 50 -9.51 -8.40 -11.62
N ALA A 51 -8.54 -7.48 -11.53
CA ALA A 51 -8.06 -6.72 -12.68
C ALA A 51 -7.49 -7.64 -13.77
N SER A 52 -6.56 -8.52 -13.40
CA SER A 52 -5.81 -9.34 -14.35
C SER A 52 -6.59 -10.53 -14.89
N PHE A 53 -7.23 -11.33 -14.02
CA PHE A 53 -7.86 -12.60 -14.42
C PHE A 53 -9.30 -12.43 -14.89
N LEU A 54 -10.07 -11.51 -14.30
CA LEU A 54 -11.50 -11.40 -14.61
C LEU A 54 -11.81 -10.31 -15.63
N VAL A 55 -11.20 -9.12 -15.52
CA VAL A 55 -11.53 -7.99 -16.40
C VAL A 55 -10.63 -7.91 -17.62
N LEU A 56 -9.32 -7.83 -17.43
CA LEU A 56 -8.39 -7.56 -18.55
C LEU A 56 -7.96 -8.83 -19.28
N GLN A 57 -7.92 -9.96 -18.59
CA GLN A 57 -7.33 -11.22 -19.08
C GLN A 57 -5.91 -11.03 -19.62
N ARG A 58 -5.13 -10.16 -18.98
CA ARG A 58 -3.76 -9.78 -19.38
C ARG A 58 -2.85 -9.64 -18.17
N LEU A 59 -1.55 -9.83 -18.40
CA LEU A 59 -0.49 -9.71 -17.39
C LEU A 59 -0.68 -10.68 -16.20
N GLN A 60 -1.25 -11.86 -16.43
CA GLN A 60 -1.48 -12.86 -15.38
C GLN A 60 -0.18 -13.28 -14.70
N TRP A 61 0.92 -13.35 -15.45
CA TRP A 61 2.24 -13.65 -14.88
C TRP A 61 2.66 -12.59 -13.84
N LEU A 62 2.42 -11.31 -14.13
CA LEU A 62 2.75 -10.20 -13.24
C LEU A 62 1.85 -10.23 -12.01
N ALA A 63 0.55 -10.49 -12.21
CA ALA A 63 -0.39 -10.70 -11.13
C ALA A 63 0.03 -11.87 -10.23
N CYS A 64 0.43 -13.01 -10.78
CA CYS A 64 0.90 -14.16 -9.98
C CYS A 64 2.11 -13.82 -9.10
N ILE A 65 3.07 -13.04 -9.60
CA ILE A 65 4.24 -12.62 -8.81
C ILE A 65 3.81 -11.72 -7.64
N GLN A 66 2.99 -10.71 -7.90
CA GLN A 66 2.46 -9.83 -6.86
C GLN A 66 1.63 -10.61 -5.85
N MET A 67 0.75 -11.51 -6.31
CA MET A 67 -0.09 -12.32 -5.44
C MET A 67 0.77 -13.21 -4.53
N ALA A 68 1.86 -13.80 -5.05
CA ALA A 68 2.77 -14.60 -4.24
C ALA A 68 3.47 -13.77 -3.14
N GLN A 69 3.91 -12.55 -3.47
CA GLN A 69 4.47 -11.60 -2.51
C GLN A 69 3.44 -11.23 -1.42
N HIS A 70 2.19 -10.94 -1.79
CA HIS A 70 1.15 -10.57 -0.82
C HIS A 70 0.68 -11.75 0.02
N LEU A 71 0.62 -12.96 -0.54
CA LEU A 71 0.37 -14.19 0.23
C LEU A 71 1.44 -14.39 1.30
N TYR A 72 2.72 -14.14 0.98
CA TYR A 72 3.78 -14.16 1.96
C TYR A 72 3.50 -13.16 3.10
N TYR A 73 3.11 -11.91 2.78
CA TYR A 73 2.78 -10.92 3.80
C TYR A 73 1.57 -11.33 4.64
N ILE A 74 0.50 -11.86 4.05
CA ILE A 74 -0.68 -12.34 4.78
C ILE A 74 -0.31 -13.39 5.83
N VAL A 75 0.52 -14.37 5.46
CA VAL A 75 0.87 -15.51 6.32
C VAL A 75 1.93 -15.15 7.36
N PHE A 76 2.94 -14.38 6.97
CA PHE A 76 4.17 -14.15 7.74
C PHE A 76 4.28 -12.74 8.34
N TRP A 77 3.25 -11.89 8.23
CA TRP A 77 3.25 -10.55 8.80
C TRP A 77 3.67 -10.56 10.27
N ASN A 78 4.67 -9.74 10.61
CA ASN A 78 5.24 -9.62 11.96
C ASN A 78 5.77 -10.94 12.58
N LYS A 79 5.91 -12.03 11.81
CA LYS A 79 6.48 -13.31 12.27
C LYS A 79 7.96 -13.44 11.90
N THR A 80 8.30 -13.24 10.63
CA THR A 80 9.66 -13.40 10.11
C THR A 80 10.50 -12.14 10.27
N SER A 81 11.84 -12.29 10.25
CA SER A 81 12.76 -11.14 10.27
C SER A 81 12.53 -10.21 9.07
N LEU A 82 12.34 -10.79 7.87
CA LEU A 82 12.04 -10.03 6.66
C LEU A 82 10.76 -9.18 6.81
N ALA A 83 9.64 -9.78 7.23
CA ALA A 83 8.39 -9.03 7.42
C ALA A 83 8.54 -7.96 8.50
N LYS A 84 9.25 -8.24 9.61
CA LYS A 84 9.49 -7.24 10.67
C LYS A 84 10.34 -6.06 10.19
N LYS A 85 11.29 -6.29 9.28
CA LYS A 85 12.08 -5.25 8.62
C LYS A 85 11.20 -4.38 7.72
N ILE A 86 10.40 -4.99 6.85
CA ILE A 86 9.46 -4.26 5.97
C ILE A 86 8.51 -3.38 6.80
N ILE A 87 7.84 -3.95 7.81
CA ILE A 87 6.94 -3.21 8.71
C ILE A 87 7.66 -2.00 9.32
N SER A 88 8.87 -2.23 9.81
CA SER A 88 9.61 -1.17 10.49
C SER A 88 10.01 -0.09 9.48
N TRP A 89 10.58 -0.43 8.33
CA TRP A 89 10.95 0.52 7.27
C TRP A 89 9.76 1.37 6.80
N SER A 90 8.58 0.77 6.67
CA SER A 90 7.33 1.44 6.28
C SER A 90 6.64 2.21 7.42
N SER A 91 7.29 2.43 8.57
CA SER A 91 6.68 3.06 9.74
C SER A 91 7.32 4.39 10.14
N LEU A 92 6.57 5.19 10.91
CA LEU A 92 7.07 6.42 11.52
C LEU A 92 8.27 6.16 12.45
N ASP A 93 8.29 4.99 13.08
CA ASP A 93 9.32 4.53 14.00
C ASP A 93 10.69 4.44 13.29
N TRP A 94 10.71 4.05 12.02
CA TRP A 94 11.94 4.08 11.22
C TRP A 94 12.46 5.49 11.01
N ILE A 95 11.58 6.44 10.64
CA ILE A 95 11.95 7.84 10.41
C ILE A 95 12.55 8.47 11.68
N LYS A 96 12.03 8.09 12.85
CA LYS A 96 12.52 8.58 14.15
C LYS A 96 13.69 7.78 14.72
N SER A 97 14.10 6.70 14.06
CA SER A 97 15.23 5.88 14.49
C SER A 97 16.56 6.38 13.91
N LYS A 98 17.67 5.89 14.48
CA LYS A 98 19.03 6.09 13.95
C LYS A 98 19.24 5.48 12.55
N TYR A 99 18.33 4.65 12.07
CA TYR A 99 18.45 3.96 10.79
C TYR A 99 17.79 4.71 9.63
N ASN A 100 17.21 5.89 9.84
CA ASN A 100 16.36 6.56 8.84
C ASN A 100 17.07 6.85 7.49
N GLU A 101 18.40 6.98 7.52
CA GLU A 101 19.29 7.24 6.38
C GLU A 101 19.73 5.95 5.67
N LYS A 102 19.50 4.80 6.28
CA LYS A 102 19.92 3.52 5.71
C LYS A 102 19.06 3.20 4.49
N TRP A 103 19.73 2.92 3.38
CA TRP A 103 19.10 2.44 2.16
C TRP A 103 18.75 0.95 2.32
N GLU A 104 17.45 0.68 2.38
CA GLU A 104 16.90 -0.67 2.37
C GLU A 104 16.31 -0.96 1.00
N PHE A 105 17.19 -1.19 0.02
CA PHE A 105 16.82 -1.36 -1.39
C PHE A 105 15.78 -2.44 -1.61
N ASP A 106 15.85 -3.56 -0.88
CA ASP A 106 14.86 -4.64 -1.02
C ASP A 106 13.44 -4.17 -0.66
N ASN A 107 13.31 -3.36 0.40
CA ASN A 107 12.02 -2.81 0.81
C ASN A 107 11.52 -1.74 -0.17
N ILE A 108 12.43 -0.89 -0.66
CA ILE A 108 12.14 0.11 -1.68
C ILE A 108 11.66 -0.56 -2.98
N LEU A 109 12.39 -1.57 -3.44
CA LEU A 109 12.08 -2.31 -4.66
C LEU A 109 10.77 -3.07 -4.55
N GLY A 110 10.50 -3.71 -3.40
CA GLY A 110 9.21 -4.37 -3.14
C GLY A 110 8.03 -3.41 -3.24
N THR A 111 8.09 -2.27 -2.53
CA THR A 111 7.00 -1.26 -2.60
C THR A 111 6.91 -0.58 -3.96
N ALA A 112 8.04 -0.34 -4.64
CA ALA A 112 8.05 0.21 -5.99
C ALA A 112 7.47 -0.78 -7.02
N PHE A 113 7.72 -2.08 -6.83
CA PHE A 113 7.10 -3.13 -7.63
C PHE A 113 5.58 -3.13 -7.45
N ASP A 114 5.09 -3.11 -6.19
CA ASP A 114 3.65 -3.03 -5.90
C ASP A 114 3.02 -1.81 -6.61
N LEU A 115 3.65 -0.63 -6.46
CA LEU A 115 3.21 0.59 -7.14
C LEU A 115 3.15 0.43 -8.67
N ALA A 116 4.19 -0.13 -9.28
CA ALA A 116 4.26 -0.31 -10.73
C ALA A 116 3.16 -1.27 -11.23
N VAL A 117 2.87 -2.33 -10.48
CA VAL A 117 1.79 -3.28 -10.78
C VAL A 117 0.44 -2.55 -10.81
N HIS A 118 0.12 -1.79 -9.75
CA HIS A 118 -1.16 -1.09 -9.68
C HIS A 118 -1.30 0.04 -10.70
N ILE A 119 -0.22 0.76 -11.02
CA ILE A 119 -0.23 1.75 -12.11
C ILE A 119 -0.49 1.05 -13.46
N SER A 120 0.15 -0.10 -13.69
CA SER A 120 -0.02 -0.86 -14.94
C SER A 120 -1.46 -1.32 -15.11
N PHE A 121 -2.06 -1.90 -14.07
CA PHE A 121 -3.46 -2.32 -14.12
C PHE A 121 -4.44 -1.14 -14.19
N SER A 122 -4.20 -0.06 -13.44
CA SER A 122 -4.99 1.17 -13.56
C SER A 122 -5.00 1.72 -14.98
N TYR A 123 -3.83 1.80 -15.62
CA TYR A 123 -3.69 2.27 -16.98
C TYR A 123 -4.41 1.36 -17.98
N LEU A 124 -4.26 0.04 -17.86
CA LEU A 124 -4.94 -0.90 -18.76
C LEU A 124 -6.46 -0.87 -18.58
N LEU A 125 -6.96 -0.79 -17.34
CA LEU A 125 -8.38 -0.63 -17.06
C LEU A 125 -8.92 0.69 -17.62
N SER A 126 -8.14 1.78 -17.55
CA SER A 126 -8.58 3.06 -18.13
C SER A 126 -8.72 3.00 -19.65
N LYS A 127 -8.13 2.02 -20.34
CA LYS A 127 -8.31 1.82 -21.78
C LYS A 127 -9.60 1.07 -22.13
N THR A 128 -10.24 0.42 -21.17
CA THR A 128 -11.50 -0.32 -21.37
C THR A 128 -12.73 0.47 -20.91
N LEU A 129 -12.52 1.62 -20.28
CA LEU A 129 -13.55 2.45 -19.68
C LEU A 129 -13.76 3.76 -20.44
N THR A 130 -14.97 4.31 -20.36
CA THR A 130 -15.28 5.66 -20.83
C THR A 130 -14.68 6.72 -19.90
N PHE A 131 -14.52 7.95 -20.39
CA PHE A 131 -14.01 9.06 -19.59
C PHE A 131 -14.81 9.27 -18.29
N THR A 132 -16.14 9.24 -18.37
CA THR A 132 -17.01 9.39 -17.20
C THR A 132 -16.76 8.30 -16.15
N GLU A 133 -16.61 7.05 -16.57
CA GLU A 133 -16.32 5.93 -15.66
C GLU A 133 -14.95 6.08 -14.99
N ILE A 134 -13.93 6.54 -15.74
CA ILE A 134 -12.61 6.82 -15.18
C ILE A 134 -12.70 7.92 -14.12
N VAL A 135 -13.39 9.03 -14.42
CA VAL A 135 -13.59 10.13 -13.46
C VAL A 135 -14.29 9.64 -12.20
N VAL A 136 -15.34 8.83 -12.33
CA VAL A 136 -16.05 8.24 -11.18
C VAL A 136 -15.13 7.32 -10.38
N GLY A 137 -14.39 6.42 -11.02
CA GLY A 137 -13.45 5.51 -10.35
C GLY A 137 -12.35 6.25 -9.60
N VAL A 138 -11.75 7.27 -10.20
CA VAL A 138 -10.71 8.10 -9.55
C VAL A 138 -11.29 8.92 -8.40
N ALA A 139 -12.52 9.45 -8.54
CA ALA A 139 -13.19 10.17 -7.46
C ALA A 139 -13.45 9.24 -6.27
N MET A 140 -13.95 8.03 -6.51
CA MET A 140 -14.16 7.01 -5.47
C MET A 140 -12.85 6.65 -4.75
N ALA A 141 -11.77 6.41 -5.51
CA ALA A 141 -10.44 6.14 -4.96
C ALA A 141 -9.97 7.30 -4.07
N SER A 142 -10.17 8.54 -4.52
CA SER A 142 -9.80 9.75 -3.79
C SER A 142 -10.58 9.93 -2.50
N PHE A 143 -11.89 9.63 -2.50
CA PHE A 143 -12.70 9.65 -1.27
C PHE A 143 -12.21 8.60 -0.27
N LEU A 144 -11.96 7.37 -0.73
CA LEU A 144 -11.44 6.30 0.12
C LEU A 144 -10.06 6.63 0.68
N LEU A 145 -9.17 7.18 -0.16
CA LEU A 145 -7.84 7.63 0.24
C LEU A 145 -7.93 8.70 1.33
N ASN A 146 -8.79 9.70 1.16
CA ASN A 146 -9.01 10.73 2.18
C ASN A 146 -9.54 10.13 3.49
N TYR A 147 -10.51 9.21 3.40
CA TYR A 147 -11.07 8.54 4.56
C TYR A 147 -10.04 7.70 5.33
N VAL A 148 -9.19 6.95 4.62
CA VAL A 148 -8.21 6.05 5.25
C VAL A 148 -6.94 6.79 5.67
N MET A 149 -6.34 7.56 4.77
CA MET A 149 -5.00 8.14 4.95
C MET A 149 -5.01 9.52 5.62
N PHE A 150 -6.14 10.24 5.59
CA PHE A 150 -6.22 11.62 6.10
C PHE A 150 -7.17 11.82 7.28
N SER A 151 -8.02 10.83 7.58
CA SER A 151 -8.89 10.88 8.76
C SER A 151 -8.11 10.72 10.06
N LYS A 152 -8.49 11.49 11.08
CA LYS A 152 -7.97 11.35 12.46
C LYS A 152 -8.30 10.00 13.10
N LYS A 153 -9.23 9.23 12.52
CA LYS A 153 -9.58 7.87 12.98
C LYS A 153 -8.38 6.91 12.85
N PHE A 154 -7.56 7.12 11.85
CA PHE A 154 -6.39 6.30 11.58
C PHE A 154 -5.13 7.11 11.89
N ALA A 155 -4.08 6.46 12.41
CA ALA A 155 -2.87 7.15 12.86
C ALA A 155 -1.92 7.57 11.72
N TRP A 156 -2.37 7.50 10.45
CA TRP A 156 -1.59 7.89 9.29
C TRP A 156 -1.16 9.34 9.42
N SER A 157 0.15 9.57 9.41
CA SER A 157 0.73 10.89 9.67
C SER A 157 1.83 11.20 8.68
N ASN A 158 1.93 12.48 8.33
CA ASN A 158 3.07 12.99 7.60
C ASN A 158 4.29 13.03 8.55
N PRO A 159 5.44 12.44 8.19
CA PRO A 159 6.59 12.35 9.10
C PRO A 159 7.19 13.70 9.53
N GLN A 160 6.99 14.76 8.73
CA GLN A 160 7.41 16.12 9.02
C GLN A 160 6.45 16.83 9.99
N ASN A 161 5.18 16.41 10.07
CA ASN A 161 4.18 16.99 10.97
C ASN A 161 3.31 15.90 11.64
N ILE A 162 3.87 15.23 12.64
CA ILE A 162 3.21 14.15 13.37
C ILE A 162 2.42 14.73 14.55
N PRO A 163 1.10 14.52 14.67
CA PRO A 163 0.32 14.97 15.82
C PRO A 163 0.81 14.36 17.15
N ALA A 164 0.76 15.13 18.24
CA ALA A 164 1.26 14.70 19.55
C ALA A 164 0.66 13.36 20.03
N TRP A 165 -0.62 13.10 19.75
CA TRP A 165 -1.27 11.84 20.12
C TRP A 165 -0.76 10.63 19.33
N VAL A 166 -0.28 10.84 18.09
CA VAL A 166 0.37 9.81 17.27
C VAL A 166 1.82 9.63 17.70
N GLN A 167 2.53 10.71 18.05
CA GLN A 167 3.92 10.62 18.52
C GLN A 167 4.06 9.69 19.74
N LYS A 168 3.10 9.73 20.67
CA LYS A 168 3.03 8.82 21.83
C LYS A 168 2.95 7.32 21.47
N ARG A 169 2.68 7.00 20.20
CA ARG A 169 2.56 5.64 19.69
C ARG A 169 3.83 5.09 19.07
N ILE A 170 4.80 5.96 18.76
CA ILE A 170 6.08 5.60 18.15
C ILE A 170 6.96 4.96 19.22
N GLN A 171 7.63 3.87 18.88
CA GLN A 171 8.50 3.11 19.78
C GLN A 171 9.88 2.88 19.13
N PRO A 172 10.94 2.64 19.92
CA PRO A 172 12.21 2.20 19.38
C PRO A 172 12.06 0.93 18.55
N LEU A 173 12.82 0.85 17.46
CA LEU A 173 12.88 -0.37 16.66
C LEU A 173 13.49 -1.52 17.47
N GLY A 174 12.95 -2.72 17.30
CA GLY A 174 13.41 -3.89 18.05
C GLY A 174 14.73 -4.49 17.53
N PRO A 175 15.24 -5.54 18.20
CA PRO A 175 16.61 -6.05 18.04
C PRO A 175 16.91 -6.67 16.68
N TRP A 176 15.92 -6.94 15.83
CA TRP A 176 16.11 -7.49 14.48
C TRP A 176 16.74 -6.50 13.47
N TRP A 177 17.06 -5.29 13.94
CA TRP A 177 17.78 -4.25 13.19
C TRP A 177 19.23 -4.05 13.63
N ASN A 178 19.65 -4.74 14.70
CA ASN A 178 21.05 -4.78 15.12
C ASN A 178 21.80 -5.90 14.41
#